data_AF-A0A2X2W519-F1
#
_entry.id   AF-A0A2X2W519-F1
#
_cell.length_a   1.000
_cell.length_b   1.000
_cell.length_c   1.000
_cell.angle_alpha   90.00
_cell.angle_beta   90.00
_cell.angle_gamma   90.00
#
_symmetry.space_group_name_H-M   'P 1'
#
loop_
_entity.id
_entity.type
_entity.pdbx_description
1 polymer ?
#
loop_
_entity_poly.entity_id
_entity_poly.type
_entity_poly.pdbx_seq_one_letter_code
_entity_poly.pdbx_strand_id
1 'polypeptide(L)'
;MVNCLKKLLGSKKNRNNNINKDNTKEYVIKKSLEENIELFKNNIFPGDNTIIYRQLKNKNSQLKFCLIFIDGMVNTKIINENILYQLMNTSIKLKDKNLIKYIKEEVLISK
;
A
#
# COMPACT_ATOMS: atom_id res chain seq x y z
N MET A 1 5.18 -13.13 -14.43
CA MET A 1 4.29 -12.28 -13.60
C MET A 1 3.60 -13.04 -12.46
N VAL A 2 3.03 -14.24 -12.70
CA VAL A 2 2.39 -15.10 -11.68
C VAL A 2 3.28 -15.39 -10.47
N ASN A 3 4.59 -15.55 -10.67
CA ASN A 3 5.54 -15.81 -9.58
C ASN A 3 5.81 -14.60 -8.68
N CYS A 4 5.56 -13.35 -9.11
CA CYS A 4 5.71 -12.17 -8.25
C CYS A 4 4.53 -12.00 -7.30
N LEU A 5 3.30 -12.23 -7.77
CA LEU A 5 2.10 -12.22 -6.93
C LEU A 5 2.14 -13.30 -5.84
N LYS A 6 2.61 -14.51 -6.16
CA LYS A 6 2.82 -15.57 -5.17
C LYS A 6 3.83 -15.20 -4.07
N LYS A 7 4.85 -14.38 -4.39
CA LYS A 7 5.86 -13.91 -3.43
C LYS A 7 5.34 -12.80 -2.50
N LEU A 8 4.37 -12.01 -2.95
CA LEU A 8 3.74 -10.93 -2.16
C LEU A 8 2.62 -11.43 -1.23
N LEU A 9 1.93 -12.50 -1.62
CA LEU A 9 0.78 -13.07 -0.90
C LEU A 9 1.17 -14.16 0.12
N GLY A 10 2.42 -14.19 0.59
CA GLY A 10 2.89 -15.07 1.67
C GLY A 10 2.19 -14.78 3.00
N SER A 11 0.90 -15.11 3.10
CA SER A 11 0.08 -14.92 4.28
C SER A 11 0.00 -16.22 5.07
N LYS A 12 0.43 -16.16 6.33
CA LYS A 12 0.07 -17.04 7.46
C LYS A 12 0.23 -18.56 7.26
N LYS A 13 1.30 -19.06 7.87
CA LYS A 13 1.53 -20.44 8.34
C LYS A 13 0.26 -21.28 8.51
N ASN A 14 0.08 -22.28 7.63
CA ASN A 14 -0.56 -23.53 7.97
C ASN A 14 0.45 -24.66 7.71
N ARG A 15 0.63 -25.53 8.71
CA ARG A 15 1.67 -26.57 8.77
C ARG A 15 1.33 -27.71 7.81
N ASN A 16 2.39 -28.27 7.21
CA ASN A 16 2.48 -29.50 6.42
C ASN A 16 2.17 -29.37 4.92
N ASN A 17 3.22 -29.30 4.10
CA ASN A 17 3.66 -30.44 3.29
C ASN A 17 4.97 -30.12 2.55
N ASN A 18 5.83 -31.14 2.47
CA ASN A 18 7.12 -31.14 1.79
C ASN A 18 7.03 -30.59 0.37
N ILE A 19 7.63 -29.43 0.11
CA ILE A 19 7.92 -28.94 -1.24
C ILE A 19 9.32 -28.36 -1.22
N ASN A 20 10.08 -28.76 -2.24
CA ASN A 20 11.48 -28.45 -2.49
C ASN A 20 11.89 -27.05 -2.05
N LYS A 21 13.09 -26.96 -1.48
CA LYS A 21 13.75 -25.74 -1.00
C LYS A 21 14.12 -24.86 -2.20
N ASP A 22 13.11 -24.28 -2.84
CA ASP A 22 13.28 -23.19 -3.78
C ASP A 22 13.89 -22.04 -2.99
N ASN A 23 15.06 -21.57 -3.42
CA ASN A 23 15.77 -20.41 -2.85
C ASN A 23 15.02 -19.09 -3.14
N THR A 24 13.72 -19.06 -2.93
CA THR A 24 12.88 -17.88 -3.14
C THR A 24 13.14 -16.90 -2.01
N LYS A 25 13.84 -15.80 -2.33
CA LYS A 25 13.91 -14.63 -1.45
C LYS A 25 12.49 -14.19 -1.09
N GLU A 26 12.16 -14.31 0.19
CA GLU A 26 10.89 -13.84 0.74
C GLU A 26 10.98 -12.32 0.94
N TYR A 27 10.10 -11.58 0.28
CA TYR A 27 10.05 -10.12 0.40
C TYR A 27 9.00 -9.75 1.45
N VAL A 28 9.40 -8.98 2.46
CA VAL A 28 8.51 -8.57 3.55
C VAL A 28 8.04 -7.14 3.33
N ILE A 29 6.73 -6.93 3.31
CA ILE A 29 6.13 -5.60 3.29
C ILE A 29 6.31 -4.93 4.65
N LYS A 30 6.85 -3.72 4.64
CA LYS A 30 7.13 -2.90 5.81
C LYS A 30 5.95 -1.97 6.13
N LYS A 31 6.02 -1.29 7.28
CA LYS A 31 5.02 -0.28 7.67
C LYS A 31 5.15 1.04 6.89
N SER A 32 6.35 1.37 6.44
CA SER A 32 6.61 2.60 5.68
C SER A 32 6.18 2.42 4.23
N LEU A 33 5.39 3.37 3.72
CA LEU A 33 4.98 3.38 2.32
C LEU A 33 6.19 3.58 1.40
N GLU A 34 7.07 4.52 1.77
CA GLU A 34 8.28 4.86 1.03
C GLU A 34 9.23 3.66 0.93
N GLU A 35 9.48 2.95 2.03
CA GLU A 35 10.33 1.75 1.98
C GLU A 35 9.71 0.63 1.13
N ASN A 36 8.39 0.51 1.12
CA ASN A 36 7.70 -0.45 0.27
C ASN A 36 7.86 -0.07 -1.20
N ILE A 37 7.70 1.19 -1.57
CA ILE A 37 7.90 1.66 -2.96
C ILE A 37 9.32 1.34 -3.42
N GLU A 38 10.32 1.60 -2.58
CA GLU A 38 11.72 1.28 -2.89
C GLU A 38 11.96 -0.23 -3.04
N LEU A 39 11.34 -1.05 -2.17
CA LEU A 39 11.37 -2.50 -2.30
C LEU A 39 10.85 -2.96 -3.66
N PHE A 40 9.73 -2.40 -4.11
CA PHE A 40 9.18 -2.75 -5.41
C PHE A 40 10.09 -2.29 -6.56
N LYS A 41 10.60 -1.07 -6.51
CA LYS A 41 11.47 -0.51 -7.56
C LYS A 41 12.82 -1.21 -7.66
N ASN A 42 13.45 -1.52 -6.54
CA ASN A 42 14.86 -1.93 -6.51
C ASN A 42 15.03 -3.44 -6.41
N ASN A 43 14.03 -4.17 -5.87
CA ASN A 43 14.19 -5.58 -5.58
C ASN A 43 13.19 -6.48 -6.30
N ILE A 44 11.95 -6.02 -6.52
CA ILE A 44 10.90 -6.84 -7.15
C ILE A 44 10.87 -6.61 -8.67
N PHE A 45 10.92 -5.35 -9.11
CA PHE A 45 10.88 -4.95 -10.52
C PHE A 45 12.04 -4.00 -10.90
N PRO A 46 13.30 -4.40 -10.68
CA PRO A 46 14.45 -3.56 -10.99
C PRO A 46 14.55 -3.27 -12.49
N GLY A 47 14.56 -1.97 -12.85
CA GLY A 47 14.76 -1.50 -14.22
C GLY A 47 13.59 -1.77 -15.18
N ASP A 48 12.43 -2.20 -14.69
CA ASP A 48 11.24 -2.40 -15.52
C ASP A 48 10.47 -1.09 -15.68
N ASN A 49 10.70 -0.44 -16.83
CA ASN A 49 10.07 0.84 -17.17
C ASN A 49 8.58 0.71 -17.51
N THR A 50 8.05 -0.51 -17.65
CA THR A 50 6.62 -0.73 -17.87
C THR A 50 5.82 -0.63 -16.57
N ILE A 51 6.48 -0.70 -15.41
CA ILE A 51 5.83 -0.57 -14.11
C ILE A 51 5.69 0.91 -13.73
N ILE A 52 4.44 1.37 -13.64
CA ILE A 52 4.10 2.73 -13.24
C ILE A 52 3.84 2.77 -11.74
N TYR A 53 4.54 3.68 -11.06
CA TYR A 53 4.41 3.97 -9.63
C TYR A 53 3.75 5.33 -9.43
N ARG A 54 2.43 5.35 -9.22
CA ARG A 54 1.67 6.58 -9.06
C ARG A 54 1.38 6.87 -7.59
N GLN A 55 2.12 7.81 -7.03
CA GLN A 55 1.90 8.31 -5.68
C GLN A 55 0.81 9.38 -5.67
N LEU A 56 -0.06 9.34 -4.66
CA LEU A 56 -1.15 10.28 -4.49
C LEU A 56 -1.46 10.51 -3.02
N LYS A 57 -2.02 11.68 -2.73
CA LYS A 57 -2.51 12.04 -1.41
C LYS A 57 -4.02 12.24 -1.49
N ASN A 58 -4.72 11.75 -0.47
CA ASN A 58 -6.14 12.05 -0.34
C ASN A 58 -6.32 13.53 0.03
N LYS A 59 -7.29 14.22 -0.58
CA LYS A 59 -7.53 15.65 -0.34
C LYS A 59 -8.09 15.93 1.04
N ASN A 60 -8.86 14.99 1.56
CA ASN A 60 -9.63 15.11 2.80
C ASN A 60 -8.91 14.49 4.01
N SER A 61 -7.66 14.04 3.84
CA SER A 61 -6.86 13.45 4.92
C SER A 61 -5.36 13.61 4.66
N GLN A 62 -4.54 13.28 5.66
CA GLN A 62 -3.08 13.26 5.49
C GLN A 62 -2.55 11.96 4.89
N LEU A 63 -3.44 11.02 4.53
CA LEU A 63 -3.06 9.70 4.03
C LEU A 63 -2.45 9.79 2.63
N LYS A 64 -1.31 9.10 2.48
CA LYS A 64 -0.61 8.90 1.22
C LYS A 64 -0.85 7.48 0.72
N PHE A 65 -0.89 7.33 -0.60
CA PHE A 65 -1.07 6.05 -1.28
C PHE A 65 -0.08 5.95 -2.44
N CYS A 66 0.21 4.73 -2.86
CA CYS A 66 0.93 4.45 -4.10
C CYS A 66 0.17 3.36 -4.86
N LEU A 67 -0.20 3.66 -6.10
CA LEU A 67 -0.75 2.69 -7.03
C LEU A 67 0.37 2.17 -7.93
N ILE A 68 0.56 0.86 -7.96
CA ILE A 68 1.57 0.19 -8.79
C ILE A 68 0.82 -0.63 -9.83
N PHE A 69 1.05 -0.35 -11.11
CA PHE A 69 0.42 -1.06 -12.23
C PHE A 69 1.35 -1.13 -13.43
N ILE A 70 1.02 -1.97 -14.40
CA ILE A 70 1.82 -2.17 -15.61
C ILE A 70 1.15 -1.42 -16.75
N ASP A 71 1.92 -0.57 -17.42
CA ASP A 71 1.47 0.13 -18.61
C ASP A 71 1.10 -0.86 -19.73
N GLY A 72 0.00 -0.60 -20.43
CA GLY A 72 -0.56 -1.51 -21.43
C GLY A 72 -1.29 -2.76 -20.88
N MET A 73 -1.25 -3.05 -19.57
CA MET A 73 -1.98 -4.18 -18.98
C MET A 73 -3.21 -3.77 -18.16
N VAL A 74 -3.49 -2.47 -18.08
CA VAL A 74 -4.65 -1.93 -17.37
C VAL A 74 -5.43 -0.97 -18.25
N ASN A 75 -6.73 -0.91 -18.02
CA ASN A 75 -7.55 0.15 -18.60
C ASN A 75 -7.32 1.45 -17.82
N THR A 76 -6.58 2.38 -18.41
CA THR A 76 -6.19 3.65 -17.79
C THR A 76 -7.40 4.52 -17.41
N LYS A 77 -8.51 4.44 -18.16
CA LYS A 77 -9.76 5.14 -17.82
C LYS A 77 -10.32 4.65 -16.50
N ILE A 78 -10.41 3.33 -16.32
CA ILE A 78 -10.86 2.71 -15.06
C ILE A 78 -9.92 3.08 -13.90
N ILE A 79 -8.60 3.05 -14.12
CA ILE A 79 -7.62 3.46 -13.11
C ILE A 79 -7.86 4.92 -12.67
N ASN A 80 -8.02 5.84 -13.61
CA ASN A 80 -8.21 7.26 -13.32
C ASN A 80 -9.56 7.57 -12.65
N GLU A 81 -10.66 7.09 -13.22
CA GLU A 81 -12.01 7.46 -12.79
C GLU A 81 -12.48 6.66 -11.58
N ASN A 82 -12.17 5.36 -11.52
CA ASN A 82 -12.76 4.47 -10.53
C ASN A 82 -11.83 4.20 -9.35
N ILE A 83 -10.51 4.36 -9.53
CA ILE A 83 -9.54 4.10 -8.45
C ILE A 83 -8.97 5.42 -7.94
N LEU A 84 -8.30 6.19 -8.79
CA LEU A 84 -7.57 7.38 -8.36
C LEU A 84 -8.49 8.48 -7.87
N TYR A 85 -9.54 8.81 -8.63
CA TYR A 85 -10.51 9.82 -8.21
C TYR A 85 -11.17 9.44 -6.87
N GLN A 86 -11.54 8.17 -6.69
CA GLN A 86 -12.15 7.70 -5.44
C GLN A 86 -11.17 7.80 -4.27
N LEU A 87 -9.93 7.33 -4.42
CA LEU A 87 -8.90 7.42 -3.38
C LEU A 87 -8.55 8.87 -3.02
N MET A 88 -8.60 9.78 -3.98
CA MET A 88 -8.32 11.20 -3.74
C MET A 88 -9.44 11.92 -2.98
N ASN A 89 -10.70 11.57 -3.25
CA ASN A 89 -11.85 12.35 -2.77
C ASN A 89 -12.66 11.67 -1.66
N THR A 90 -12.45 10.38 -1.37
CA THR A 90 -13.18 9.70 -0.30
C THR A 90 -12.87 10.33 1.05
N SER A 91 -13.90 10.63 1.85
CA SER A 91 -13.74 11.05 3.24
C SER A 91 -13.37 9.83 4.09
N ILE A 92 -12.07 9.59 4.27
CA ILE A 92 -11.59 8.49 5.11
C ILE A 92 -11.74 8.96 6.56
N LYS A 93 -12.84 8.56 7.20
CA LYS A 93 -13.03 8.74 8.65
C LYS A 93 -12.02 7.86 9.37
N LEU A 94 -10.84 8.42 9.65
CA LEU A 94 -9.90 7.83 10.58
C LEU A 94 -10.61 7.79 11.93
N LYS A 95 -11.04 6.58 12.36
CA LYS A 95 -11.71 6.36 13.65
C LYS A 95 -11.06 7.25 14.70
N ASP A 96 -11.88 8.12 15.28
CA ASP A 96 -11.57 9.25 16.16
C ASP A 96 -10.79 8.89 17.44
N LYS A 97 -9.62 8.24 17.33
CA LYS A 97 -8.72 8.05 18.46
C LYS A 97 -8.20 9.39 18.99
N ASN A 98 -8.31 10.46 18.19
CA ASN A 98 -7.88 11.79 18.58
C ASN A 98 -8.99 12.65 19.20
N LEU A 99 -10.28 12.35 19.04
CA LEU A 99 -11.33 13.22 19.60
C LEU A 99 -11.35 13.13 21.14
N ILE A 100 -11.23 11.92 21.70
CA ILE A 100 -11.09 11.75 23.15
C ILE A 100 -9.76 12.32 23.66
N LYS A 101 -8.68 12.21 22.88
CA LYS A 101 -7.37 12.81 23.24
C LYS A 101 -7.43 14.34 23.23
N TYR A 102 -8.06 14.94 22.22
CA TYR A 102 -8.27 16.38 22.07
C TYR A 102 -9.14 16.95 23.20
N ILE A 103 -10.27 16.29 23.50
CA ILE A 103 -11.11 16.68 24.65
C ILE A 103 -10.33 16.56 25.96
N LYS A 104 -9.50 15.51 26.12
CA LYS A 104 -8.67 15.34 27.31
C LYS A 104 -7.58 16.41 27.45
N GLU A 105 -6.96 16.83 26.35
CA GLU A 105 -5.84 17.79 26.37
C GLU A 105 -6.32 19.25 26.45
N GLU A 106 -7.45 19.60 25.84
CA GLU A 106 -7.99 20.98 25.83
C GLU A 106 -8.91 21.29 27.02
N VAL A 107 -9.67 20.31 27.52
CA VAL A 107 -10.64 20.57 28.61
C VAL A 107 -9.99 20.47 30.01
N LEU A 108 -8.80 19.86 30.14
CA LEU A 108 -8.10 19.75 31.42
C LEU A 108 -7.18 20.93 31.76
N ILE A 109 -7.03 21.94 30.88
CA ILE A 109 -6.32 23.20 31.20
C ILE A 109 -7.30 24.27 31.73
N SER A 110 -8.60 23.98 31.79
CA SER A 110 -9.60 24.86 32.39
C SER A 110 -10.06 24.36 33.76
N LYS A 111 -9.15 24.31 34.74
CA LYS A 111 -9.44 24.63 36.15
C LYS A 111 -8.18 24.85 36.97
#